data_AF-A0A927KK48-F1
#
_entry.id   AF-A0A927KK48-F1
#
_cell.length_a   1.000
_cell.length_b   1.000
_cell.length_c   1.000
_cell.angle_alpha   90.00
_cell.angle_beta   90.00
_cell.angle_gamma   90.00
#
_symmetry.space_group_name_H-M   'P 1'
#
loop_
_entity.id
_entity.type
_entity.pdbx_description
1 polymer ?
#
loop_
_entity_poly.entity_id
_entity_poly.type
_entity_poly.pdbx_seq_one_letter_code
_entity_poly.pdbx_strand_id
1 'polypeptide(L)'
;MRPPAAPATPTICCGAWTGAACSSRRPCVPAPLYDYAVIRAVPRVEREEFINVGAILSCPGQRFLDACVALDPDRLRALDPHIDPEPLQRHLDALVAVARGLPGSGAIGQLPQRARFHWLTARRSAVIQVSPVHTGWCTGAPDAILDALMTRMVLPPGRSTPAARGR
;
A
#
# COMPACT_ATOMS: atom_id res chain seq x y z
N MET A 1 -31.09 -25.93 -56.61
CA MET A 1 -30.88 -26.14 -55.16
C MET A 1 -29.84 -25.16 -54.68
N ARG A 2 -30.22 -24.26 -53.77
CA ARG A 2 -29.42 -23.14 -53.25
C ARG A 2 -29.64 -23.17 -51.73
N PRO A 3 -28.60 -23.25 -50.89
CA PRO A 3 -28.81 -23.35 -49.44
C PRO A 3 -29.39 -22.04 -48.88
N PRO A 4 -30.27 -22.11 -47.86
CA PRO A 4 -30.83 -20.92 -47.23
C PRO A 4 -29.80 -20.20 -46.34
N ALA A 5 -29.94 -18.88 -46.26
CA ALA A 5 -29.12 -17.99 -45.44
C ALA A 5 -29.28 -18.29 -43.94
N ALA A 6 -28.16 -18.25 -43.20
CA ALA A 6 -28.15 -18.36 -41.75
C ALA A 6 -28.65 -17.05 -41.08
N PRO A 7 -29.47 -17.11 -40.03
CA PRO A 7 -29.91 -15.93 -39.30
C PRO A 7 -28.80 -15.39 -38.37
N ALA A 8 -28.70 -14.07 -38.31
CA ALA A 8 -27.86 -13.34 -37.37
C ALA A 8 -28.23 -13.67 -35.92
N THR A 9 -27.22 -14.00 -35.11
CA THR A 9 -27.37 -14.22 -33.67
C THR A 9 -27.48 -12.86 -32.97
N PRO A 10 -28.50 -12.62 -32.12
CA PRO A 10 -28.66 -11.33 -31.47
C PRO A 10 -27.69 -11.18 -30.30
N THR A 11 -26.94 -10.08 -30.30
CA THR A 11 -26.30 -9.51 -29.12
C THR A 11 -27.37 -9.22 -28.08
N ILE A 12 -27.33 -9.91 -26.94
CA ILE A 12 -28.25 -9.68 -25.83
C ILE A 12 -27.93 -8.32 -25.20
N CYS A 13 -28.80 -7.36 -25.48
CA CYS A 13 -29.03 -6.18 -24.67
C CYS A 13 -29.82 -6.58 -23.40
N CYS A 14 -29.16 -6.66 -22.25
CA CYS A 14 -29.81 -6.37 -20.97
C CYS A 14 -29.69 -4.86 -20.76
N GLY A 15 -30.70 -4.07 -20.44
CA GLY A 15 -32.05 -4.31 -19.95
C GLY A 15 -32.44 -2.97 -19.31
N ALA A 16 -33.59 -2.44 -19.72
CA ALA A 16 -34.01 -1.07 -19.47
C ALA A 16 -34.28 -0.78 -17.98
N TRP A 17 -33.76 0.34 -17.49
CA TRP A 17 -34.30 1.04 -16.32
C TRP A 17 -34.88 2.37 -16.81
N THR A 18 -36.19 2.51 -16.66
CA THR A 18 -36.95 3.73 -16.94
C THR A 18 -36.80 4.70 -15.76
N GLY A 19 -36.08 5.80 -15.97
CA GLY A 19 -36.08 6.94 -15.06
C GLY A 19 -34.74 7.67 -14.99
N ALA A 20 -34.74 8.94 -15.41
CA ALA A 20 -33.63 9.90 -15.46
C ALA A 20 -32.54 9.62 -16.52
N ALA A 21 -32.55 10.46 -17.57
CA ALA A 21 -31.48 10.56 -18.54
C ALA A 21 -30.17 10.96 -17.83
N CYS A 22 -29.27 10.00 -17.66
CA CYS A 22 -27.91 10.25 -17.18
C CYS A 22 -27.15 10.97 -18.31
N SER A 23 -27.07 12.30 -18.24
CA SER A 23 -26.59 13.17 -19.32
C SER A 23 -25.07 13.23 -19.48
N SER A 24 -24.31 12.24 -19.01
CA SER A 24 -22.88 12.20 -19.28
C SER A 24 -22.46 10.89 -19.91
N ARG A 25 -22.27 10.93 -21.23
CA ARG A 25 -21.33 10.09 -21.98
C ARG A 25 -19.88 10.41 -21.56
N ARG A 26 -19.61 10.41 -20.26
CA ARG A 26 -18.24 10.35 -19.74
C ARG A 26 -17.97 8.88 -19.49
N PRO A 27 -17.00 8.26 -20.19
CA PRO A 27 -16.46 6.98 -19.76
C PRO A 27 -16.10 7.13 -18.28
N CYS A 28 -16.62 6.26 -17.41
CA CYS A 28 -16.07 6.15 -16.07
C CYS A 28 -14.62 5.69 -16.23
N VAL A 29 -13.68 6.61 -16.13
CA VAL A 29 -12.27 6.23 -16.07
C VAL A 29 -12.13 5.47 -14.76
N PRO A 30 -11.80 4.17 -14.78
CA PRO A 30 -11.63 3.43 -13.53
C PRO A 30 -10.55 4.15 -12.72
N ALA A 31 -10.86 4.45 -11.46
CA ALA A 31 -9.91 5.12 -10.57
C ALA A 31 -8.59 4.32 -10.55
N PRO A 32 -7.42 4.99 -10.52
CA PRO A 32 -6.15 4.27 -10.49
C PRO A 32 -6.10 3.35 -9.27
N LEU A 33 -5.49 2.17 -9.43
CA LEU A 33 -5.31 1.24 -8.32
C LEU A 33 -4.03 1.61 -7.54
N TYR A 34 -4.05 1.33 -6.25
CA TYR A 34 -2.86 1.33 -5.41
C TYR A 34 -2.70 -0.03 -4.72
N ASP A 35 -1.46 -0.39 -4.51
CA ASP A 35 -1.06 -1.54 -3.70
C ASP A 35 -0.45 -1.04 -2.40
N TYR A 36 -0.79 -1.67 -1.28
CA TYR A 36 -0.20 -1.34 0.01
C TYR A 36 0.17 -2.58 0.80
N ALA A 37 1.15 -2.43 1.68
CA ALA A 37 1.54 -3.44 2.63
C ALA A 37 1.91 -2.80 3.97
N VAL A 38 1.68 -3.52 5.07
CA VAL A 38 1.94 -3.05 6.43
C VAL A 38 3.27 -3.61 6.89
N ILE A 39 4.13 -2.74 7.42
CA ILE A 39 5.40 -3.10 8.04
C ILE A 39 5.12 -3.52 9.48
N ARG A 40 5.62 -4.69 9.87
CA ARG A 40 5.44 -5.30 11.19
C ARG A 40 6.79 -5.52 11.85
N ALA A 41 6.88 -5.18 13.12
CA ALA A 41 7.99 -5.59 13.97
C ALA A 41 7.57 -6.81 14.79
N VAL A 42 8.38 -7.86 14.75
CA VAL A 42 8.23 -9.15 15.40
C VAL A 42 9.40 -9.33 16.37
N PRO A 43 9.27 -8.88 17.64
CA PRO A 43 10.38 -8.92 18.59
C PRO A 43 10.91 -10.33 18.86
N ARG A 44 10.01 -11.30 18.95
CA ARG A 44 10.33 -12.73 19.13
C ARG A 44 9.64 -13.56 18.07
N VAL A 45 10.44 -14.11 17.17
CA VAL A 45 9.95 -14.80 15.98
C VAL A 45 9.24 -16.11 16.35
N GLU A 46 9.69 -16.76 17.41
CA GLU A 46 9.13 -18.04 17.90
C GLU A 46 7.70 -17.89 18.45
N ARG A 47 7.35 -16.70 18.92
CA ARG A 47 6.01 -16.40 19.46
C ARG A 47 5.07 -15.82 18.41
N GLU A 48 5.62 -15.36 17.28
CA GLU A 48 4.89 -14.70 16.20
C GLU A 48 4.04 -13.49 16.67
N GLU A 49 4.43 -12.86 17.78
CA GLU A 49 3.82 -11.64 18.28
C GLU A 49 4.38 -10.43 17.52
N PHE A 50 3.50 -9.55 17.06
CA PHE A 50 3.92 -8.41 16.26
C PHE A 50 3.14 -7.14 16.55
N ILE A 51 3.80 -6.00 16.32
CA ILE A 51 3.15 -4.69 16.22
C ILE A 51 3.30 -4.14 14.81
N ASN A 52 2.25 -3.48 14.32
CA ASN A 52 2.35 -2.70 13.10
C ASN A 52 3.17 -1.45 13.40
N VAL A 53 4.19 -1.20 12.60
CA VAL A 53 5.14 -0.08 12.78
C VAL A 53 5.19 0.84 11.58
N GLY A 54 4.51 0.50 10.49
CA GLY A 54 4.49 1.34 9.30
C GLY A 54 3.61 0.81 8.19
N ALA A 55 3.54 1.56 7.10
CA ALA A 55 2.85 1.18 5.88
C ALA A 55 3.65 1.64 4.66
N ILE A 56 3.55 0.86 3.58
CA ILE A 56 4.14 1.14 2.27
C ILE A 56 2.98 1.24 1.28
N LEU A 57 2.98 2.27 0.44
CA LEU A 57 1.95 2.48 -0.58
C LEU A 57 2.59 2.75 -1.93
N SER A 58 2.15 2.01 -2.93
CA SER A 58 2.54 2.13 -4.33
C SER A 58 1.31 2.41 -5.18
N CYS A 59 1.30 3.55 -5.88
CA CYS A 59 0.29 3.87 -6.87
C CYS A 59 0.97 4.18 -8.21
N PRO A 60 1.18 3.17 -9.07
CA PRO A 60 1.83 3.35 -10.37
C PRO A 60 1.10 4.38 -11.26
N GLY A 61 -0.23 4.41 -11.20
CA GLY A 61 -1.05 5.37 -11.96
C GLY A 61 -0.78 6.83 -11.59
N GLN A 62 -0.30 7.11 -10.38
CA GLN A 62 0.08 8.44 -9.92
C GLN A 62 1.60 8.62 -9.76
N ARG A 63 2.42 7.65 -10.19
CA ARG A 63 3.89 7.62 -9.99
C ARG A 63 4.30 7.84 -8.54
N PHE A 64 3.54 7.25 -7.62
CA PHE A 64 3.77 7.39 -6.19
C PHE A 64 4.29 6.09 -5.60
N LEU A 65 5.36 6.20 -4.83
CA LEU A 65 5.83 5.17 -3.91
C LEU A 65 6.39 5.87 -2.67
N ASP A 66 5.80 5.59 -1.52
CA ASP A 66 6.34 6.04 -0.24
C ASP A 66 6.08 5.01 0.85
N ALA A 67 6.84 5.12 1.93
CA ALA A 67 6.64 4.38 3.16
C ALA A 67 6.68 5.33 4.34
N CYS A 68 5.85 5.06 5.33
CA CYS A 68 5.84 5.79 6.58
C CYS A 68 5.95 4.80 7.74
N VAL A 69 6.73 5.18 8.75
CA VAL A 69 6.98 4.36 9.93
C VAL A 69 6.76 5.19 11.18
N ALA A 70 6.22 4.55 12.20
CA ALA A 70 6.02 5.08 13.53
C ALA A 70 6.25 3.93 14.51
N LEU A 71 7.45 3.87 15.07
CA LEU A 71 7.80 2.90 16.10
C LEU A 71 7.45 3.48 17.47
N ASP A 72 6.73 2.69 18.27
CA ASP A 72 6.45 2.99 19.67
C ASP A 72 7.33 2.06 20.53
N PRO A 73 8.41 2.59 21.15
CA PRO A 73 9.34 1.79 21.94
C PRO A 73 8.68 1.10 23.13
N ASP A 74 7.63 1.71 23.72
CA ASP A 74 6.98 1.16 24.90
C ASP A 74 6.10 -0.03 24.52
N ARG A 75 5.38 0.06 23.40
CA ARG A 75 4.65 -1.09 22.83
C ARG A 75 5.58 -2.23 22.43
N LEU A 76 6.75 -1.90 21.90
CA LEU A 76 7.76 -2.89 21.51
C LEU A 76 8.30 -3.62 22.74
N ARG A 77 8.67 -2.88 23.80
CA ARG A 77 9.18 -3.44 25.06
C ARG A 77 8.13 -4.21 25.86
N ALA A 78 6.84 -3.91 25.66
CA ALA A 78 5.76 -4.69 26.24
C ALA A 78 5.72 -6.14 25.70
N LEU A 79 6.15 -6.37 24.45
CA LEU A 79 6.27 -7.71 23.86
C LEU A 79 7.61 -8.38 24.20
N ASP A 80 8.71 -7.62 24.20
CA ASP A 80 10.02 -8.11 24.61
C ASP A 80 10.79 -7.03 25.40
N PRO A 81 10.91 -7.16 26.73
CA PRO A 81 11.60 -6.16 27.55
C PRO A 81 13.06 -5.92 27.20
N HIS A 82 13.71 -6.86 26.51
CA HIS A 82 15.13 -6.81 26.18
C HIS A 82 15.42 -6.28 24.77
N ILE A 83 14.39 -5.98 23.97
CA ILE A 83 14.59 -5.48 22.62
C ILE A 83 15.09 -4.03 22.63
N ASP A 84 16.14 -3.78 21.85
CA ASP A 84 16.63 -2.43 21.59
C ASP A 84 15.88 -1.83 20.39
N PRO A 85 15.10 -0.75 20.57
CA PRO A 85 14.38 -0.11 19.48
C PRO A 85 15.29 0.64 18.50
N GLU A 86 16.52 1.01 18.87
CA GLU A 86 17.37 1.86 18.01
C GLU A 86 17.84 1.15 16.73
N PRO A 87 18.40 -0.09 16.78
CA PRO A 87 18.73 -0.85 15.57
C PRO A 87 17.50 -1.09 14.68
N LEU A 88 16.34 -1.31 15.30
CA LEU A 88 15.07 -1.52 14.58
C LEU A 88 14.66 -0.25 13.83
N GLN A 89 14.71 0.91 14.50
CA GLN A 89 14.40 2.20 13.89
C GLN A 89 15.32 2.48 12.70
N ARG A 90 16.63 2.24 12.83
CA ARG A 90 17.59 2.41 11.72
C ARG A 90 17.26 1.55 10.51
N HIS A 91 16.79 0.31 10.71
CA HIS A 91 16.35 -0.54 9.62
C HIS A 91 15.06 -0.02 8.98
N LEU A 92 14.10 0.45 9.78
CA LEU A 92 12.86 1.05 9.30
C LEU A 92 13.14 2.31 8.46
N ASP A 93 14.07 3.16 8.89
CA ASP A 93 14.49 4.36 8.17
C ASP A 93 15.13 4.01 6.82
N ALA A 94 15.91 2.91 6.76
CA ALA A 94 16.46 2.40 5.51
C ALA A 94 15.37 1.94 4.53
N LEU A 95 14.30 1.30 5.01
CA LEU A 95 13.15 0.93 4.17
C LEU A 95 12.43 2.16 3.61
N VAL A 96 12.25 3.20 4.43
CA VAL A 96 11.69 4.48 3.98
C VAL A 96 12.59 5.15 2.94
N ALA A 97 13.90 5.15 3.15
CA ALA A 97 14.86 5.69 2.19
C ALA A 97 14.81 4.96 0.84
N VAL A 98 14.68 3.62 0.86
CA VAL A 98 14.49 2.81 -0.36
C VAL A 98 13.15 3.13 -1.04
N ALA A 99 12.05 3.25 -0.31
CA ALA A 99 10.75 3.58 -0.89
C ALA A 99 10.80 4.92 -1.66
N ARG A 100 11.35 5.94 -1.01
CA ARG A 100 11.54 7.29 -1.56
C ARG A 100 12.60 7.36 -2.65
N GLY A 101 13.55 6.42 -2.67
CA GLY A 101 14.69 6.46 -3.58
C GLY A 101 15.70 7.54 -3.21
N LEU A 102 15.89 7.76 -1.90
CA LEU A 102 16.83 8.78 -1.41
C LEU A 102 18.29 8.40 -1.73
N PRO A 103 19.19 9.39 -1.92
CA PRO A 103 20.62 9.13 -1.98
C PRO A 103 21.09 8.32 -0.76
N GLY A 104 21.90 7.29 -0.97
CA GLY A 104 22.38 6.42 0.11
C GLY A 104 21.56 5.14 0.35
N SER A 105 20.42 4.96 -0.32
CA SER A 105 19.62 3.71 -0.26
C SER A 105 20.18 2.55 -1.11
N GLY A 106 21.46 2.62 -1.48
CA GLY A 106 22.17 1.61 -2.27
C GLY A 106 21.63 1.43 -3.69
N ALA A 107 22.05 0.34 -4.35
CA ALA A 107 21.60 0.01 -5.72
C ALA A 107 20.09 -0.19 -5.82
N ILE A 108 19.45 -0.62 -4.73
CA ILE A 108 18.01 -0.87 -4.65
C ILE A 108 17.22 0.44 -4.77
N GLY A 109 17.70 1.52 -4.13
CA GLY A 109 17.10 2.85 -4.25
C GLY A 109 17.01 3.39 -5.66
N GLN A 110 17.92 2.95 -6.55
CA GLN A 110 17.99 3.38 -7.94
C GLN A 110 17.07 2.58 -8.87
N LEU A 111 16.42 1.52 -8.36
CA LEU A 111 15.47 0.74 -9.15
C LEU A 111 14.19 1.55 -9.44
N PRO A 112 13.47 1.21 -10.53
CA PRO A 112 12.14 1.76 -10.78
C PRO A 112 11.19 1.52 -9.60
N GLN A 113 10.25 2.45 -9.35
CA GLN A 113 9.32 2.39 -8.20
C GLN A 113 8.68 1.00 -8.00
N ARG A 114 8.18 0.38 -9.08
CA ARG A 114 7.55 -0.94 -8.98
C ARG A 114 8.51 -2.04 -8.52
N ALA A 115 9.77 -2.00 -8.97
CA ALA A 115 10.79 -2.93 -8.53
C ALA A 115 11.19 -2.69 -7.07
N ARG A 116 11.28 -1.43 -6.63
CA ARG A 116 11.48 -1.09 -5.21
C ARG A 116 10.34 -1.59 -4.34
N PHE A 117 9.10 -1.41 -4.77
CA PHE A 117 7.93 -1.92 -4.06
C PHE A 117 7.99 -3.45 -3.90
N HIS A 118 8.21 -4.19 -4.97
CA HIS A 118 8.36 -5.65 -4.89
C HIS A 118 9.54 -6.07 -3.99
N TRP A 119 10.66 -5.34 -4.07
CA TRP A 119 11.81 -5.57 -3.20
C TRP A 119 11.45 -5.32 -1.73
N LEU A 120 10.70 -4.26 -1.41
CA LEU A 120 10.26 -3.93 -0.05
C LEU A 120 9.29 -4.96 0.52
N THR A 121 8.39 -5.50 -0.31
CA THR A 121 7.37 -6.47 0.12
C THR A 121 7.88 -7.92 0.18
N ALA A 122 9.09 -8.18 -0.33
CA ALA A 122 9.69 -9.50 -0.26
C ALA A 122 10.13 -9.83 1.19
N ARG A 123 9.81 -11.04 1.68
CA ARG A 123 10.22 -11.50 3.01
C ARG A 123 11.75 -11.60 3.10
N ARG A 124 12.38 -10.78 3.95
CA ARG A 124 13.85 -10.76 4.10
C ARG A 124 14.39 -10.66 5.53
N SER A 125 13.55 -10.35 6.51
CA SER A 125 13.95 -10.30 7.91
C SER A 125 12.97 -11.11 8.76
N ALA A 126 13.48 -11.77 9.78
CA ALA A 126 12.67 -12.50 10.73
C ALA A 126 11.97 -11.52 11.70
N VAL A 127 12.68 -10.45 12.08
CA VAL A 127 12.21 -9.41 13.02
C VAL A 127 11.37 -8.33 12.32
N ILE A 128 11.74 -7.92 11.11
CA ILE A 128 10.90 -6.99 10.32
C ILE A 128 10.21 -7.77 9.22
N GLN A 129 8.90 -7.87 9.34
CA GLN A 129 8.06 -8.56 8.38
C GLN A 129 7.15 -7.57 7.66
N VAL A 130 6.68 -7.95 6.49
CA VAL A 130 5.72 -7.17 5.72
C VAL A 130 4.49 -8.03 5.50
N SER A 131 3.30 -7.44 5.64
CA SER A 131 2.05 -8.13 5.37
C SER A 131 1.95 -8.57 3.91
N PRO A 132 1.02 -9.48 3.57
CA PRO A 132 0.58 -9.63 2.19
C PRO A 132 0.23 -8.27 1.58
N VAL A 133 0.42 -8.17 0.26
CA VAL A 133 0.05 -6.97 -0.49
C VAL A 133 -1.46 -6.95 -0.66
N HIS A 134 -2.05 -5.79 -0.41
CA HIS A 134 -3.46 -5.51 -0.57
C HIS A 134 -3.66 -4.43 -1.62
N THR A 135 -4.71 -4.52 -2.42
CA THR A 135 -5.02 -3.57 -3.48
C THR A 135 -6.27 -2.76 -3.13
N GLY A 136 -6.24 -1.46 -3.43
CA GLY A 136 -7.36 -0.56 -3.22
C GLY A 136 -7.54 0.43 -4.37
N TRP A 137 -8.65 1.16 -4.33
CA TRP A 137 -8.99 2.19 -5.31
C TRP A 137 -8.46 3.53 -4.84
N CYS A 138 -7.63 4.17 -5.66
CA CYS A 138 -7.08 5.47 -5.34
C CYS A 138 -8.11 6.56 -5.66
N THR A 139 -8.93 6.90 -4.67
CA THR A 139 -10.00 7.91 -4.78
C THR A 139 -9.54 9.34 -4.49
N GLY A 140 -8.22 9.56 -4.28
CA GLY A 140 -7.65 10.85 -3.93
C GLY A 140 -6.13 10.87 -4.02
N ALA A 141 -5.51 11.78 -3.27
CA ALA A 141 -4.06 11.91 -3.21
C ALA A 141 -3.43 10.72 -2.46
N PRO A 142 -2.40 10.06 -3.02
CA PRO A 142 -1.87 8.81 -2.47
C PRO A 142 -1.15 8.99 -1.12
N ASP A 143 -0.59 10.16 -0.87
CA ASP A 143 -0.05 10.57 0.44
C ASP A 143 -1.15 10.62 1.51
N ALA A 144 -2.34 11.17 1.21
CA ALA A 144 -3.45 11.17 2.14
C ALA A 144 -3.96 9.75 2.43
N ILE A 145 -3.94 8.85 1.45
CA ILE A 145 -4.28 7.42 1.65
C ILE A 145 -3.26 6.77 2.57
N LEU A 146 -1.97 7.04 2.38
CA LEU A 146 -0.92 6.53 3.26
C LEU A 146 -1.08 7.06 4.71
N ASP A 147 -1.51 8.31 4.90
CA ASP A 147 -1.79 8.89 6.23
C ASP A 147 -2.98 8.19 6.89
N ALA A 148 -4.03 7.91 6.12
CA ALA A 148 -5.19 7.17 6.59
C ALA A 148 -4.81 5.73 7.00
N LEU A 149 -3.93 5.06 6.23
CA LEU A 149 -3.40 3.73 6.58
C LEU A 149 -2.60 3.78 7.88
N MET A 150 -1.72 4.76 8.06
CA MET A 150 -0.95 4.94 9.30
C MET A 150 -1.85 5.17 10.51
N THR A 151 -2.84 6.06 10.38
CA THR A 151 -3.79 6.38 11.46
C THR A 151 -4.64 5.16 11.82
N ARG A 152 -5.09 4.37 10.83
CA ARG A 152 -5.98 3.23 11.05
C ARG A 152 -5.25 1.99 11.57
N MET A 153 -4.02 1.73 11.10
CA MET A 153 -3.37 0.43 11.27
C MET A 153 -2.14 0.45 12.16
N VAL A 154 -1.52 1.61 12.38
CA VAL A 154 -0.20 1.72 13.04
C VAL A 154 -0.31 2.52 14.34
N LEU A 155 -0.84 3.74 14.24
CA LEU A 155 -0.91 4.67 15.36
C LEU A 155 -1.94 4.23 16.41
N PRO A 156 -1.69 4.49 17.70
CA PRO A 156 -2.67 4.24 18.73
C PRO A 156 -3.88 5.18 18.57
N PRO A 157 -5.08 4.75 19.05
CA PRO A 157 -6.29 5.55 18.96
C PRO A 157 -6.10 6.95 19.58
N GLY A 158 -6.60 7.97 18.89
CA GLY A 158 -6.43 9.38 19.29
C GLY A 158 -5.15 10.05 18.78
N ARG A 159 -4.23 9.33 18.12
CA ARG A 159 -3.11 9.93 17.37
C ARG A 159 -3.40 9.97 15.88
N SER A 160 -3.16 11.11 15.25
CA SER A 160 -3.17 11.28 13.79
C SER A 160 -1.75 11.54 13.28
N THR A 161 -1.46 11.11 12.06
CA THR A 161 -0.22 11.50 11.39
C THR A 161 -0.21 13.03 11.19
N PRO A 162 0.89 13.75 11.47
CA PRO A 162 0.93 15.19 11.25
C PRO A 162 0.71 15.52 9.77
N ALA A 163 -0.20 16.46 9.51
CA ALA A 163 -0.58 16.91 8.18
C ALA A 163 0.51 17.80 7.55
N ALA A 164 1.64 17.21 7.16
CA ALA A 164 2.62 17.81 6.25
C ALA A 164 3.74 16.79 5.97
N ARG A 165 3.54 15.90 5.01
CA ARG A 165 4.67 15.22 4.36
C ARG A 165 5.13 16.12 3.21
N GLY A 166 6.26 16.80 3.44
CA GLY A 166 6.86 17.74 2.50
C GLY A 166 7.07 17.12 1.12
N ARG A 167 6.84 17.95 0.10
CA ARG A 167 7.09 17.68 -1.32
C ARG A 167 8.57 17.51 -1.62
#